data_AF-A0AAN9EKG8-F1
#
_entry.id   AF-A0AAN9EKG8-F1
#
_cell.length_a   1.000
_cell.length_b   1.000
_cell.length_c   1.000
_cell.angle_alpha   90.00
_cell.angle_beta   90.00
_cell.angle_gamma   90.00
#
_symmetry.space_group_name_H-M   'P 1'
#
loop_
_entity.id
_entity.type
_entity.pdbx_description
1 polymer ?
#
loop_
_entity_poly.entity_id
_entity_poly.type
_entity_poly.pdbx_seq_one_letter_code
_entity_poly.pdbx_strand_id
1 'polypeptide(L)'
;MVNLYHKALNANDLLNKQRYFYDINAGINKSVDGVSIDSTGRLSVKSDVYNFGVVLLEMLTGMSAIDTKRPTGQHSLVAWVKPHLCNEKVKTIMDDKIEGQYSFEAALQAAQLSLKCLEYDPENRPSMIDVLDALEAIKAYSVR
;
A
#
# COMPACT_ATOMS: atom_id res chain seq x y z
N MET A 1 15.03 -2.96 -3.41
CA MET A 1 14.11 -4.02 -2.93
C MET A 1 14.64 -4.71 -1.67
N VAL A 2 15.80 -5.39 -1.70
CA VAL A 2 16.36 -6.11 -0.52
C VAL A 2 16.88 -5.18 0.59
N ASN A 3 17.43 -3.99 0.24
CA ASN A 3 18.04 -3.08 1.23
C ASN A 3 17.05 -2.31 2.12
N LEU A 4 15.75 -2.28 1.78
CA LEU A 4 14.71 -1.76 2.67
C LEU A 4 14.25 -2.81 3.71
N TYR A 5 14.37 -4.10 3.38
CA TYR A 5 14.05 -5.19 4.30
C TYR A 5 15.16 -5.46 5.32
N HIS A 6 16.43 -5.30 4.95
CA HIS A 6 17.57 -5.63 5.82
C HIS A 6 17.83 -4.63 6.96
N LYS A 7 17.25 -3.42 6.90
CA LYS A 7 17.35 -2.41 7.98
C LYS A 7 16.42 -2.71 9.16
N ALA A 8 15.47 -3.63 9.02
CA ALA A 8 14.32 -3.82 9.91
C ALA A 8 14.56 -4.70 11.17
N LEU A 9 15.80 -4.89 11.63
CA LEU A 9 16.14 -5.81 12.74
C LEU A 9 16.66 -5.09 14.00
N ASN A 10 16.07 -3.95 14.37
CA ASN A 10 16.21 -3.41 15.74
C ASN A 10 14.83 -3.14 16.35
N ALA A 11 14.74 -3.18 17.69
CA ALA A 11 13.47 -3.04 18.41
C ALA A 11 12.82 -1.66 18.21
N ASN A 12 13.61 -0.60 17.99
CA ASN A 12 13.09 0.73 17.71
C ASN A 12 12.43 0.82 16.33
N ASP A 13 12.96 0.13 15.32
CA ASP A 13 12.37 0.04 13.99
C ASP A 13 11.07 -0.79 14.01
N LEU A 14 10.99 -1.81 14.86
CA LEU A 14 9.74 -2.54 15.08
C LEU A 14 8.67 -1.68 15.77
N LEU A 15 9.05 -0.90 16.78
CA LEU A 15 8.14 0.04 17.45
C LEU A 15 7.69 1.15 16.51
N ASN A 16 8.60 1.71 15.71
CA ASN A 16 8.28 2.70 14.69
C ASN A 16 7.34 2.11 13.63
N LYS A 17 7.56 0.86 13.19
CA LYS A 17 6.68 0.16 12.25
C LYS A 17 5.30 -0.14 12.84
N GLN A 18 5.25 -0.54 14.11
CA GLN A 18 3.99 -0.78 14.81
C GLN A 18 3.21 0.53 15.02
N ARG A 19 3.89 1.61 15.39
CA ARG A 19 3.31 2.96 15.48
C ARG A 19 2.83 3.44 14.13
N TYR A 20 3.61 3.22 13.08
CA TYR A 20 3.27 3.59 11.71
C TYR A 20 1.98 2.91 11.25
N PHE A 21 1.86 1.60 11.45
CA PHE A 21 0.62 0.89 11.14
C PHE A 21 -0.53 1.30 12.06
N TYR A 22 -0.27 1.62 13.33
CA TYR A 22 -1.30 2.17 14.21
C TYR A 22 -1.86 3.49 13.68
N ASP A 23 -0.99 4.41 13.27
CA ASP A 23 -1.37 5.71 12.74
C ASP A 23 -2.10 5.59 11.39
N ILE A 24 -1.65 4.68 10.52
CA ILE A 24 -2.39 4.30 9.30
C ILE A 24 -3.81 3.84 9.68
N ASN A 25 -3.92 2.87 10.59
CA ASN A 25 -5.21 2.31 11.00
C ASN A 25 -6.11 3.28 11.78
N ALA A 26 -5.53 4.31 12.41
CA ALA A 26 -6.27 5.39 13.05
C ALA A 26 -6.83 6.39 12.02
N GLY A 27 -6.14 6.60 10.89
CA GLY A 27 -6.62 7.43 9.78
C GLY A 27 -7.60 6.72 8.84
N ILE A 28 -7.78 5.41 9.01
CA ILE A 28 -8.69 4.56 8.24
C ILE A 28 -10.08 4.57 8.88
N ASN A 29 -11.12 4.68 8.06
CA ASN A 29 -12.48 4.49 8.54
C ASN A 29 -12.79 3.00 8.45
N LYS A 30 -12.67 2.32 9.59
CA LYS A 30 -12.83 0.85 9.69
C LYS A 30 -14.16 0.34 9.12
N SER A 31 -15.21 1.16 9.16
CA SER A 31 -16.53 0.84 8.61
C SER A 31 -16.64 0.99 7.09
N VAL A 32 -15.68 1.65 6.42
CA VAL A 32 -15.70 1.87 4.96
C VAL A 32 -14.45 1.36 4.25
N ASP A 33 -13.42 0.96 4.99
CA ASP A 33 -12.15 0.41 4.47
C ASP A 33 -11.95 -1.07 4.84
N GLY A 34 -12.84 -1.63 5.67
CA GLY A 34 -12.93 -3.07 5.96
C GLY A 34 -11.74 -3.67 6.68
N VAL A 35 -11.04 -2.87 7.48
CA VAL A 35 -9.98 -3.36 8.37
C VAL A 35 -10.62 -4.05 9.58
N SER A 36 -10.24 -5.30 9.82
CA SER A 36 -10.72 -6.10 10.96
C SER A 36 -9.65 -6.23 12.04
N ILE A 37 -10.09 -6.12 13.30
CA ILE A 37 -9.29 -6.27 14.52
C ILE A 37 -9.93 -7.39 15.33
N ASP A 38 -9.13 -8.32 15.82
CA ASP A 38 -9.59 -9.40 16.69
C ASP A 38 -9.91 -8.93 18.11
N SER A 39 -10.48 -9.80 18.94
CA SER A 39 -10.85 -9.51 20.33
C SER A 39 -9.67 -9.13 21.22
N THR A 40 -8.43 -9.35 20.77
CA THR A 40 -7.19 -8.98 21.47
C THR A 40 -6.60 -7.66 20.98
N GLY A 41 -7.28 -6.97 20.06
CA GLY A 41 -6.79 -5.72 19.49
C GLY A 41 -5.76 -5.90 18.37
N ARG A 42 -5.57 -7.14 17.87
CA ARG A 42 -4.60 -7.44 16.81
C ARG A 42 -5.26 -7.41 15.44
N LEU A 43 -4.52 -6.94 14.46
CA LEU A 43 -4.95 -6.92 13.07
C LEU A 43 -5.02 -8.35 12.53
N SER A 44 -6.03 -8.65 11.73
CA SER A 44 -6.13 -9.95 11.04
C SER A 44 -5.07 -10.06 9.93
N VAL A 45 -4.81 -11.28 9.45
CA VAL A 45 -3.93 -11.50 8.27
C VAL A 45 -4.39 -10.68 7.06
N LYS A 46 -5.70 -10.49 6.88
CA LYS A 46 -6.25 -9.66 5.80
C LYS A 46 -6.03 -8.16 6.02
N SER A 47 -5.87 -7.73 7.27
CA SER A 47 -5.47 -6.36 7.59
C SER A 47 -3.98 -6.14 7.31
N ASP A 48 -3.13 -7.17 7.44
CA ASP A 48 -1.73 -7.10 7.00
C ASP A 48 -1.63 -6.94 5.48
N VAL A 49 -2.46 -7.66 4.71
CA VAL A 49 -2.57 -7.48 3.25
C VAL A 49 -2.99 -6.05 2.91
N TYR A 50 -3.98 -5.50 3.62
CA TYR A 50 -4.40 -4.12 3.42
C TYR A 50 -3.25 -3.13 3.68
N ASN A 51 -2.58 -3.25 4.83
CA ASN A 51 -1.45 -2.39 5.18
C ASN A 51 -0.30 -2.51 4.17
N PHE A 52 -0.08 -3.71 3.63
CA PHE A 52 0.87 -3.90 2.54
C PHE A 52 0.46 -3.12 1.28
N GLY A 53 -0.84 -3.15 0.91
CA GLY A 53 -1.38 -2.35 -0.18
C GLY A 53 -1.17 -0.84 0.00
N VAL A 54 -1.33 -0.34 1.23
CA VAL A 54 -1.04 1.07 1.57
C VAL A 54 0.43 1.38 1.33
N VAL A 55 1.34 0.55 1.86
CA VAL A 55 2.79 0.73 1.69
C VAL A 55 3.20 0.67 0.21
N LEU A 56 2.57 -0.20 -0.58
CA LEU A 56 2.83 -0.28 -2.02
C LEU A 56 2.39 1.01 -2.73
N LEU A 57 1.26 1.61 -2.38
CA LEU A 57 0.86 2.93 -2.89
C LEU A 57 1.84 4.03 -2.49
N GLU A 58 2.35 4.05 -1.26
CA GLU A 58 3.36 5.02 -0.86
C GLU A 58 4.64 4.90 -1.68
N MET A 59 5.08 3.67 -1.97
CA MET A 59 6.25 3.43 -2.82
C MET A 59 6.03 3.92 -4.25
N LEU A 60 4.83 3.71 -4.79
CA LEU A 60 4.49 4.15 -6.15
C LEU A 60 4.39 5.68 -6.24
N THR A 61 3.79 6.33 -5.24
CA THR A 61 3.46 7.77 -5.26
C THR A 61 4.51 8.67 -4.62
N GLY A 62 5.37 8.12 -3.76
CA GLY A 62 6.31 8.91 -2.94
C GLY A 62 5.60 9.74 -1.87
N MET A 63 4.30 9.53 -1.66
CA MET A 63 3.45 10.28 -0.74
C MET A 63 3.24 9.49 0.54
N SER A 64 3.19 10.20 1.67
CA SER A 64 2.85 9.60 2.97
C SER A 64 1.42 9.04 2.98
N ALA A 65 1.25 7.85 3.54
CA ALA A 65 -0.04 7.18 3.71
C ALA A 65 -1.02 8.02 4.51
N ILE A 66 -0.51 8.71 5.54
CA ILE A 66 -1.25 9.66 6.37
C ILE A 66 -0.60 11.04 6.24
N ASP A 67 -1.40 12.02 5.87
CA ASP A 67 -0.97 13.41 5.77
C ASP A 67 -2.06 14.33 6.32
N THR A 68 -1.87 14.82 7.54
CA THR A 68 -2.80 15.72 8.23
C THR A 68 -2.79 17.13 7.67
N LYS A 69 -1.92 17.44 6.70
CA LYS A 69 -1.91 18.73 5.99
C LYS A 69 -2.85 18.73 4.78
N ARG A 70 -3.33 17.57 4.34
CA ARG A 70 -4.34 17.45 3.27
C ARG A 70 -5.71 17.92 3.75
N PRO A 71 -6.64 18.27 2.85
CA PRO A 71 -8.01 18.61 3.24
C PRO A 71 -8.68 17.50 4.05
N THR A 72 -9.60 17.90 4.94
CA THR A 72 -10.41 16.97 5.72
C THR A 72 -11.08 15.93 4.81
N GLY A 73 -10.92 14.64 5.13
CA GLY A 73 -11.41 13.53 4.31
C GLY A 73 -10.41 13.02 3.25
N GLN A 74 -9.25 13.67 3.08
CA GLN A 74 -8.16 13.25 2.18
C GLN A 74 -6.84 12.97 2.92
N HIS A 75 -6.88 12.90 4.26
CA HIS A 75 -5.69 12.58 5.06
C HIS A 75 -5.13 11.19 4.72
N SER A 76 -6.00 10.24 4.37
CA SER A 76 -5.62 8.91 3.88
C SER A 76 -5.25 8.97 2.41
N LEU A 77 -4.04 8.50 2.08
CA LEU A 77 -3.59 8.31 0.71
C LEU A 77 -4.57 7.42 -0.07
N VAL A 78 -5.10 6.36 0.54
CA VAL A 78 -6.05 5.46 -0.11
C VAL A 78 -7.30 6.21 -0.57
N ALA A 79 -7.85 7.08 0.28
CA ALA A 79 -9.02 7.89 -0.05
C ALA A 79 -8.75 8.88 -1.18
N TRP A 80 -7.54 9.46 -1.22
CA TRP A 80 -7.12 10.38 -2.28
C TRP A 80 -6.82 9.67 -3.60
N VAL A 81 -6.16 8.52 -3.56
CA VAL A 81 -5.66 7.80 -4.74
C VAL A 81 -6.77 6.99 -5.43
N LYS A 82 -7.74 6.41 -4.71
CA LYS A 82 -8.83 5.59 -5.29
C LYS A 82 -9.51 6.21 -6.53
N PRO A 83 -9.93 7.49 -6.55
CA PRO A 83 -10.53 8.11 -7.75
C PRO A 83 -9.54 8.35 -8.91
N HIS A 84 -8.23 8.26 -8.66
CA HIS A 84 -7.18 8.51 -9.63
C HIS A 84 -6.55 7.24 -10.21
N LEU A 85 -6.84 6.05 -9.65
CA LEU A 85 -6.29 4.77 -10.10
C LEU A 85 -7.03 4.13 -11.29
N CYS A 86 -7.54 4.95 -12.22
CA CYS A 86 -7.98 4.46 -13.52
C CYS A 86 -6.76 4.29 -14.43
N ASN A 87 -6.76 3.28 -15.31
CA ASN A 87 -5.60 2.83 -16.11
C ASN A 87 -4.77 3.96 -16.77
N GLU A 88 -5.42 5.05 -17.20
CA GLU A 88 -4.75 6.15 -17.92
C GLU A 88 -4.01 7.15 -17.00
N LYS A 89 -4.34 7.17 -15.70
CA LYS A 89 -3.84 8.16 -14.73
C LYS A 89 -2.73 7.65 -13.82
N VAL A 90 -2.35 6.37 -13.92
CA VAL A 90 -1.28 5.81 -13.09
C VAL A 90 0.01 6.65 -13.20
N LYS A 91 0.40 7.08 -14.40
CA LYS A 91 1.58 7.95 -14.58
C LYS A 91 1.51 9.26 -13.78
N THR A 92 0.31 9.82 -13.62
CA THR A 92 0.13 11.13 -12.97
C THR A 92 0.24 11.09 -11.45
N ILE A 93 0.19 9.89 -10.86
CA ILE A 93 0.31 9.70 -9.41
C ILE A 93 1.66 9.12 -9.01
N MET A 94 2.52 8.74 -9.96
CA MET A 94 3.82 8.15 -9.65
C MET A 94 4.77 9.20 -9.05
N ASP A 95 5.68 8.76 -8.18
CA ASP A 95 6.72 9.62 -7.63
C ASP A 95 7.61 10.14 -8.76
N ASP A 96 7.65 11.47 -8.92
CA ASP A 96 8.50 12.15 -9.90
C ASP A 96 9.98 11.75 -9.76
N LYS A 97 10.42 11.35 -8.56
CA LYS A 97 11.82 10.93 -8.31
C LYS A 97 12.19 9.60 -8.97
N ILE A 98 11.21 8.77 -9.32
CA ILE A 98 11.42 7.50 -10.02
C ILE A 98 10.97 7.57 -11.48
N GLU A 99 10.62 8.75 -11.98
CA GLU A 99 10.25 8.94 -13.39
C GLU A 99 11.35 8.43 -14.33
N GLY A 100 10.94 7.69 -15.37
CA GLY A 100 11.86 7.06 -16.32
C GLY A 100 12.61 5.82 -15.80
N GLN A 101 12.43 5.44 -14.53
CA GLN A 101 13.10 4.28 -13.92
C GLN A 101 12.21 3.03 -13.80
N TYR A 102 10.99 3.10 -14.33
CA TYR A 102 10.04 2.00 -14.34
C TYR A 102 9.41 1.83 -15.73
N SER A 103 9.02 0.60 -16.07
CA SER A 103 8.16 0.37 -17.22
C SER A 103 6.72 0.71 -16.87
N PHE A 104 6.01 1.36 -17.79
CA PHE A 104 4.61 1.73 -17.55
C PHE A 104 3.74 0.51 -17.19
N GLU A 105 3.99 -0.63 -17.83
CA GLU A 105 3.27 -1.87 -17.55
C GLU A 105 3.52 -2.34 -16.11
N ALA A 106 4.77 -2.34 -15.63
CA ALA A 106 5.07 -2.73 -14.25
C ALA A 106 4.39 -1.81 -13.23
N ALA A 107 4.38 -0.50 -13.48
CA ALA A 107 3.70 0.46 -12.61
C ALA A 107 2.18 0.26 -12.61
N LEU A 108 1.56 0.01 -13.78
CA LEU A 108 0.14 -0.26 -13.89
C LEU A 108 -0.25 -1.53 -13.12
N GLN A 109 0.49 -2.62 -13.29
CA GLN A 109 0.23 -3.87 -12.58
C GLN A 109 0.44 -3.74 -11.07
N ALA A 110 1.47 -3.00 -10.62
CA ALA A 110 1.69 -2.73 -9.19
C ALA A 110 0.58 -1.85 -8.58
N ALA A 111 0.09 -0.87 -9.33
CA ALA A 111 -1.05 -0.05 -8.94
C ALA A 111 -2.33 -0.89 -8.80
N GLN A 112 -2.60 -1.78 -9.76
CA GLN A 112 -3.73 -2.72 -9.70
C GLN A 112 -3.62 -3.72 -8.55
N LEU A 113 -2.42 -4.24 -8.29
CA LEU A 113 -2.18 -5.11 -7.13
C LEU A 113 -2.45 -4.36 -5.81
N SER A 114 -1.99 -3.11 -5.71
CA SER A 114 -2.28 -2.26 -4.55
C SER A 114 -3.77 -2.11 -4.32
N LEU A 115 -4.56 -1.85 -5.37
CA LEU A 115 -6.02 -1.77 -5.28
C LEU A 115 -6.65 -3.06 -4.77
N LYS A 116 -6.22 -4.22 -5.28
CA LYS A 116 -6.73 -5.52 -4.83
C LYS A 116 -6.45 -5.76 -3.35
N CYS A 117 -5.27 -5.37 -2.87
CA CYS A 117 -4.94 -5.43 -1.44
C CYS A 117 -5.82 -4.49 -0.59
N LEU A 118 -6.27 -3.38 -1.17
CA LEU A 118 -7.07 -2.32 -0.53
C LEU A 118 -8.58 -2.50 -0.72
N GLU A 119 -9.01 -3.68 -1.19
CA GLU A 119 -10.43 -4.04 -1.28
C GLU A 119 -11.12 -3.87 0.06
N TYR A 120 -12.35 -3.34 0.03
CA TYR A 120 -13.14 -3.13 1.23
C TYR A 120 -13.42 -4.48 1.90
N ASP A 121 -13.95 -5.44 1.16
CA ASP A 121 -14.21 -6.77 1.68
C ASP A 121 -12.88 -7.53 1.89
N PRO A 122 -12.53 -7.94 3.13
CA PRO A 122 -11.34 -8.75 3.39
C PRO A 122 -11.26 -10.04 2.57
N GLU A 123 -12.40 -10.61 2.18
CA GLU A 123 -12.45 -11.86 1.41
C GLU A 123 -12.03 -11.65 -0.05
N ASN A 124 -12.25 -10.44 -0.60
CA ASN A 124 -11.80 -10.09 -1.94
C ASN A 124 -10.30 -9.74 -2.01
N ARG A 125 -9.64 -9.53 -0.86
CA ARG A 125 -8.20 -9.30 -0.82
C ARG A 125 -7.44 -10.59 -1.15
N PRO A 126 -6.35 -10.50 -1.92
CA PRO A 126 -5.48 -11.65 -2.17
C PRO A 126 -4.87 -12.20 -0.88
N SER A 127 -4.36 -13.44 -0.91
CA SER A 127 -3.46 -13.91 0.14
C SER A 127 -2.09 -13.25 -0.01
N MET A 128 -1.28 -13.22 1.05
CA MET A 128 0.10 -12.72 0.94
C MET A 128 0.97 -13.55 -0.03
N ILE A 129 0.61 -14.81 -0.29
CA ILE A 129 1.26 -15.65 -1.30
C ILE A 129 0.92 -15.13 -2.70
N ASP A 130 -0.37 -14.88 -2.98
CA ASP A 130 -0.79 -14.33 -4.27
C ASP A 130 -0.18 -12.95 -4.53
N VAL A 131 -0.02 -12.13 -3.47
CA VAL A 131 0.66 -10.83 -3.55
C VAL A 131 2.12 -11.01 -3.95
N LEU A 132 2.83 -11.97 -3.36
CA LEU A 132 4.22 -12.26 -3.70
C LEU A 132 4.34 -12.71 -5.16
N ASP A 133 3.51 -13.67 -5.58
CA ASP A 133 3.51 -14.21 -6.94
C ASP A 133 3.25 -13.10 -7.98
N ALA A 134 2.30 -12.21 -7.69
CA ALA A 134 2.04 -11.05 -8.53
C ALA A 134 3.24 -10.09 -8.62
N LEU A 135 3.92 -9.82 -7.51
CA LEU A 135 5.12 -8.96 -7.51
C LEU A 135 6.29 -9.58 -8.28
N GLU A 136 6.46 -10.91 -8.20
CA GLU A 136 7.47 -11.62 -8.99
C GLU A 136 7.18 -11.54 -10.49
N ALA A 137 5.91 -11.69 -10.89
CA ALA A 137 5.49 -11.47 -12.27
C ALA A 137 5.71 -10.02 -12.72
N ILE A 138 5.38 -9.03 -11.88
CA ILE A 138 5.61 -7.60 -12.16
C ILE A 138 7.09 -7.32 -12.42
N LYS A 139 7.97 -7.85 -11.57
CA LYS A 139 9.42 -7.70 -11.71
C LYS A 139 9.94 -8.20 -13.06
N ALA A 140 9.31 -9.22 -13.64
CA ALA A 140 9.69 -9.73 -14.96
C ALA A 140 9.44 -8.72 -16.10
N TYR A 141 8.52 -7.77 -15.94
CA TYR A 141 8.29 -6.68 -16.92
C TYR A 141 9.36 -5.58 -16.87
N SER A 142 10.10 -5.44 -15.76
CA SER A 142 11.13 -4.40 -15.59
C SER A 142 12.51 -4.80 -16.15
N VAL A 143 12.66 -6.03 -16.65
CA VAL A 143 13.92 -6.59 -17.18
C VAL A 143 13.88 -6.72 -18.71
N ARG A 144 12.86 -6.19 -19.38
CA ARG A 144 12.75 -6.15 -20.84
C ARG A 144 13.02 -4.76 -21.40
#